data_AF-A0ABD6T4F1-F1
#
_entry.id   AF-A0ABD6T4F1-F1
#
_cell.length_a   1.000
_cell.length_b   1.000
_cell.length_c   1.000
_cell.angle_alpha   90.00
_cell.angle_beta   90.00
_cell.angle_gamma   90.00
#
_symmetry.space_group_name_H-M   'P 1'
#
loop_
_entity.id
_entity.type
_entity.pdbx_description
1 polymer ?
#
loop_
_entity_poly.entity_id
_entity_poly.type
_entity_poly.pdbx_seq_one_letter_code
_entity_poly.pdbx_strand_id
1 'polypeptide(L)'
;MYLTVKEAFEKLKEEGITTHIESVRRWIRSGELKATKLCNSNKKGYRIKQEDLQHFINLKNPQELIEHEQEERLKFEFPPAKRFQSTKEEVIAVQKQLEALMKTLEDSRKKLDELKSMQEEK
;
A
#
# COMPACT_ATOMS: atom_id res chain seq x y z
N MET A 1 -12.27 -3.37 23.03
CA MET A 1 -11.34 -2.40 23.67
C MET A 1 -11.94 -0.99 23.56
N TYR A 2 -11.66 -0.08 24.52
CA TYR A 2 -12.20 1.29 24.52
C TYR A 2 -11.08 2.32 24.36
N LEU A 3 -11.34 3.35 23.55
CA LEU A 3 -10.44 4.45 23.24
C LEU A 3 -11.00 5.77 23.78
N THR A 4 -10.12 6.67 24.16
CA THR A 4 -10.45 8.06 24.46
C THR A 4 -10.59 8.88 23.18
N VAL A 5 -11.19 10.07 23.27
CA VAL A 5 -11.33 10.98 22.13
C VAL A 5 -9.98 11.37 21.51
N LYS A 6 -8.91 11.46 22.33
CA LYS A 6 -7.56 11.77 21.84
C LYS A 6 -6.98 10.60 21.03
N GLU A 7 -7.04 9.39 21.55
CA GLU A 7 -6.55 8.19 20.84
C GLU A 7 -7.35 7.93 19.56
N ALA A 8 -8.67 8.14 19.60
CA ALA A 8 -9.50 8.05 18.40
C ALA A 8 -9.14 9.12 17.37
N PHE A 9 -8.80 10.33 17.80
CA PHE A 9 -8.34 11.39 16.91
C PHE A 9 -6.99 11.06 16.26
N GLU A 10 -6.04 10.49 16.99
CA GLU A 10 -4.74 10.09 16.42
C GLU A 10 -4.94 9.04 15.32
N LYS A 11 -5.76 8.02 15.56
CA LYS A 11 -6.11 7.04 14.52
C LYS A 11 -6.79 7.68 13.31
N LEU A 12 -7.80 8.52 13.53
CA LEU A 12 -8.50 9.21 12.43
C LEU A 12 -7.59 10.15 11.64
N LYS A 13 -6.51 10.64 12.26
CA LYS A 13 -5.52 11.50 11.61
C LYS A 13 -4.52 10.68 10.78
N GLU A 14 -4.10 9.52 11.28
CA GLU A 14 -3.26 8.56 10.54
C GLU A 14 -3.96 8.10 9.26
N GLU A 15 -5.25 7.84 9.35
CA GLU A 15 -6.14 7.46 8.23
C GLU A 15 -6.52 8.64 7.32
N GLY A 16 -5.99 9.85 7.57
CA GLY A 16 -6.25 11.04 6.76
C GLY A 16 -7.67 11.62 6.82
N ILE A 17 -8.56 11.08 7.66
CA ILE A 17 -9.98 11.50 7.74
C ILE A 17 -10.13 12.89 8.35
N THR A 18 -9.33 13.22 9.38
CA THR A 18 -9.38 14.56 9.98
C THR A 18 -8.08 15.00 10.62
N THR A 19 -7.80 16.29 10.55
CA THR A 19 -6.63 16.94 11.16
C THR A 19 -6.96 17.65 12.48
N HIS A 20 -8.26 17.77 12.83
CA HIS A 20 -8.71 18.54 13.99
C HIS A 20 -9.55 17.69 14.96
N ILE A 21 -9.20 17.73 16.25
CA ILE A 21 -9.91 17.01 17.32
C ILE A 21 -11.36 17.51 17.52
N GLU A 22 -11.65 18.75 17.16
CA GLU A 22 -13.01 19.31 17.26
C GLU A 22 -13.97 18.66 16.26
N SER A 23 -13.50 18.17 15.11
CA SER A 23 -14.30 17.36 14.18
C SER A 23 -14.78 16.07 14.85
N VAL A 24 -13.88 15.39 15.55
CA VAL A 24 -14.20 14.16 16.31
C VAL A 24 -15.23 14.45 17.39
N ARG A 25 -15.07 15.55 18.13
CA ARG A 25 -16.05 15.98 19.14
C ARG A 25 -17.40 16.34 18.53
N ARG A 26 -17.43 16.94 17.35
CA ARG A 26 -18.66 17.24 16.61
C ARG A 26 -19.40 15.96 16.22
N TRP A 27 -18.71 14.96 15.67
CA TRP A 27 -19.30 13.68 15.30
C TRP A 27 -19.87 12.90 16.49
N ILE A 28 -19.19 12.96 17.64
CA ILE A 28 -19.70 12.37 18.87
C ILE A 28 -20.98 13.07 19.34
N ARG A 29 -21.06 14.40 19.19
CA ARG A 29 -22.26 15.17 19.57
C ARG A 29 -23.41 15.00 18.58
N SER A 30 -23.12 14.91 17.29
CA SER A 30 -24.13 14.68 16.24
C SER A 30 -24.63 13.23 16.23
N GLY A 31 -23.90 12.31 16.86
CA GLY A 31 -24.23 10.88 16.90
C GLY A 31 -23.70 10.10 15.70
N GLU A 32 -22.96 10.75 14.79
CA GLU A 32 -22.25 10.09 13.68
C GLU A 32 -21.19 9.10 14.18
N LEU A 33 -20.51 9.43 15.28
CA LEU A 33 -19.54 8.55 15.93
C LEU A 33 -20.09 8.09 17.28
N LYS A 34 -20.35 6.79 17.40
CA LYS A 34 -20.91 6.20 18.61
C LYS A 34 -19.89 6.24 19.75
N ALA A 35 -20.23 6.99 20.80
CA ALA A 35 -19.40 7.08 21.99
C ALA A 35 -20.25 7.03 23.26
N THR A 36 -19.72 6.37 24.29
CA THR A 36 -20.33 6.28 25.61
C THR A 36 -19.81 7.43 26.47
N LYS A 37 -20.71 8.22 27.04
CA LYS A 37 -20.35 9.25 28.01
C LYS A 37 -19.81 8.60 29.28
N LEU A 38 -18.66 9.06 29.76
CA LEU A 38 -18.14 8.62 31.05
C LEU A 38 -18.90 9.37 32.15
N CYS A 39 -19.84 8.70 32.80
CA CYS A 39 -20.67 9.30 33.85
C CYS A 39 -20.00 9.31 35.24
N ASN A 40 -18.68 9.22 35.31
CA ASN A 40 -17.97 9.29 36.59
C ASN A 40 -17.50 10.73 36.89
N SER A 41 -18.04 11.24 38.00
CA SER A 41 -18.18 12.64 38.43
C SER A 41 -16.95 13.56 38.41
N ASN A 42 -15.76 13.09 38.04
CA ASN A 42 -14.53 13.91 37.99
C ASN A 42 -13.79 13.89 36.64
N LYS A 43 -14.24 13.11 35.64
CA LYS A 43 -13.60 13.05 34.32
C LYS A 43 -14.62 13.27 33.21
N LYS A 44 -14.79 14.53 32.80
CA LYS A 44 -15.58 14.90 31.61
C LYS A 44 -14.94 14.24 30.39
N GLY A 45 -15.63 13.31 29.73
CA GLY A 45 -15.09 12.64 28.54
C GLY A 45 -16.01 11.61 27.90
N TYR A 46 -15.63 11.19 26.69
CA TYR A 46 -16.29 10.14 25.93
C TYR A 46 -15.32 8.97 25.75
N ARG A 47 -15.87 7.75 25.78
CA ARG A 47 -15.16 6.53 25.36
C ARG A 47 -15.80 5.99 24.10
N ILE A 48 -14.97 5.67 23.12
CA ILE A 48 -15.38 5.13 21.83
C ILE A 48 -14.96 3.67 21.83
N LYS A 49 -15.83 2.76 21.39
CA LYS A 49 -15.42 1.37 21.18
C LYS A 49 -14.55 1.32 19.93
N GLN A 50 -13.50 0.51 19.96
CA GLN A 50 -12.62 0.35 18.80
C GLN A 50 -13.39 -0.10 17.55
N GLU A 51 -14.34 -1.03 17.70
CA GLU A 51 -15.20 -1.50 16.61
C GLU A 51 -16.04 -0.37 15.99
N ASP A 52 -16.66 0.47 16.83
CA ASP A 52 -17.46 1.62 16.37
C ASP A 52 -16.60 2.65 15.63
N LEU A 53 -15.35 2.86 16.07
CA LEU A 53 -14.40 3.75 15.40
C LEU A 53 -13.98 3.18 14.03
N GLN A 54 -13.68 1.90 13.97
CA GLN A 54 -13.25 1.24 12.74
C GLN A 54 -14.38 1.20 11.71
N HIS A 55 -15.61 0.93 12.15
CA HIS A 55 -16.78 1.05 11.30
C HIS A 55 -16.96 2.47 10.76
N PHE A 56 -16.72 3.49 11.58
CA PHE A 56 -16.79 4.88 11.14
C PHE A 56 -15.70 5.24 10.12
N ILE A 57 -14.47 4.75 10.31
CA ILE A 57 -13.35 4.92 9.38
C ILE A 57 -13.73 4.32 8.01
N ASN A 58 -14.16 3.06 8.01
CA ASN A 58 -14.59 2.35 6.80
C ASN A 58 -15.73 3.06 6.06
N LEU A 59 -16.66 3.67 6.79
CA LEU A 59 -17.77 4.42 6.20
C LEU A 59 -17.31 5.74 5.56
N LYS A 60 -16.34 6.43 6.17
CA LYS A 60 -15.84 7.72 5.69
C LYS A 60 -14.84 7.58 4.54
N ASN A 61 -14.14 6.46 4.46
CA ASN A 61 -13.14 6.22 3.43
C ASN A 61 -13.34 4.84 2.75
N PRO A 62 -14.28 4.74 1.79
CA PRO A 62 -14.55 3.47 1.11
C PRO A 62 -13.40 3.02 0.18
N GLN A 63 -12.43 3.89 -0.12
CA GLN A 63 -11.28 3.56 -0.98
C GLN A 63 -10.27 2.63 -0.28
N GLU A 64 -10.09 2.74 1.04
CA GLU A 64 -9.21 1.82 1.77
C GLU A 64 -9.76 0.39 1.86
N LEU A 65 -11.09 0.20 1.87
CA LEU A 65 -11.68 -1.14 1.76
C LEU A 65 -11.26 -1.81 0.44
N ILE A 66 -11.22 -1.04 -0.65
CA ILE A 66 -10.82 -1.53 -1.96
C ILE A 66 -9.32 -1.85 -1.98
N GLU A 67 -8.48 -0.99 -1.39
CA GLU A 67 -7.03 -1.18 -1.32
C GLU A 67 -6.62 -2.34 -0.40
N HIS A 68 -7.27 -2.50 0.76
CA HIS A 68 -6.99 -3.59 1.69
C HIS A 68 -7.47 -4.95 1.13
N GLU A 69 -8.62 -4.99 0.46
CA GLU A 69 -9.08 -6.17 -0.28
C GLU A 69 -8.18 -6.47 -1.50
N GLN A 70 -7.69 -5.44 -2.20
CA GLN A 70 -6.74 -5.60 -3.30
C GLN A 70 -5.38 -6.09 -2.80
N GLU A 71 -4.88 -5.59 -1.68
CA GLU A 71 -3.64 -6.06 -1.05
C GLU A 71 -3.75 -7.51 -0.57
N GLU A 72 -4.87 -7.89 0.05
CA GLU A 72 -5.12 -9.28 0.43
C GLU A 72 -5.20 -10.20 -0.78
N ARG A 73 -5.87 -9.74 -1.86
CA ARG A 73 -5.92 -10.46 -3.14
C ARG A 73 -4.54 -10.57 -3.80
N LEU A 74 -3.73 -9.51 -3.78
CA LEU A 74 -2.36 -9.52 -4.28
C LEU A 74 -1.46 -10.46 -3.49
N LYS A 75 -1.60 -10.53 -2.16
CA LYS A 75 -0.88 -11.50 -1.31
C LYS A 75 -1.26 -12.95 -1.63
N PHE A 76 -2.48 -13.18 -2.12
CA PHE A 76 -2.98 -14.50 -2.50
C PHE A 76 -2.57 -14.91 -3.93
N GLU A 77 -2.61 -13.99 -4.90
CA GLU A 77 -2.18 -14.24 -6.29
C GLU A 77 -0.66 -14.24 -6.45
N PHE A 78 0.05 -13.48 -5.63
CA PHE A 78 1.51 -13.45 -5.56
C PHE A 78 1.96 -13.89 -4.16
N PRO A 79 1.96 -15.20 -3.85
CA PRO A 79 2.64 -15.69 -2.66
C PRO A 79 4.06 -15.13 -2.68
N PRO A 80 4.61 -14.67 -1.53
CA PRO A 80 5.94 -14.07 -1.50
C PRO A 80 6.87 -15.06 -2.17
N ALA A 81 7.39 -14.67 -3.33
CA ALA A 81 8.26 -15.51 -4.12
C ALA A 81 9.29 -16.05 -3.14
N LYS A 82 9.33 -17.39 -2.97
CA LYS A 82 10.30 -18.06 -2.11
C LYS A 82 11.61 -17.36 -2.40
N ARG A 83 12.13 -16.65 -1.39
CA ARG A 83 13.31 -15.80 -1.52
C ARG A 83 14.41 -16.71 -2.02
N PHE A 84 14.63 -16.74 -3.34
CA PHE A 84 15.69 -17.53 -3.93
C PHE A 84 16.94 -16.92 -3.32
N GLN A 85 17.60 -17.68 -2.45
CA GLN A 85 18.89 -17.31 -1.89
C GLN A 85 19.93 -17.50 -2.98
N SER A 86 19.73 -16.88 -4.14
CA SER A 86 20.77 -16.79 -5.14
C SER A 86 21.89 -15.98 -4.50
N THR A 87 23.05 -16.60 -4.42
CA THR A 87 24.23 -15.91 -3.93
C THR A 87 24.48 -14.69 -4.82
N LYS A 88 25.07 -13.63 -4.28
CA LYS A 88 25.38 -12.42 -5.07
C LYS A 88 26.19 -12.76 -6.32
N GLU A 89 27.00 -13.82 -6.25
CA GLU A 89 27.85 -14.30 -7.33
C GLU A 89 27.03 -14.88 -8.50
N GLU A 90 25.97 -15.64 -8.24
CA GLU A 90 25.08 -16.17 -9.28
C GLU A 90 24.35 -15.03 -10.00
N VAL A 91 23.88 -14.04 -9.26
CA VAL A 91 23.20 -12.87 -9.84
C VAL A 91 24.15 -12.09 -10.76
N ILE A 92 25.40 -11.87 -10.31
CA ILE A 92 26.42 -11.18 -11.11
C ILE A 92 26.80 -12.00 -12.35
N ALA A 93 26.91 -13.32 -12.22
CA ALA A 93 27.23 -14.19 -13.35
C ALA A 93 26.14 -14.16 -14.42
N VAL A 94 24.87 -14.22 -14.02
CA VAL A 94 23.72 -14.11 -14.93
C VAL A 94 23.68 -12.73 -15.59
N GLN A 95 23.92 -11.66 -14.83
CA GLN A 95 23.98 -10.30 -15.36
C GLN A 95 25.04 -10.18 -16.47
N LYS A 96 26.23 -10.74 -16.24
CA LYS A 96 27.34 -10.73 -17.19
C LYS A 96 27.04 -11.57 -18.44
N GLN A 97 26.37 -12.71 -18.27
CA GLN A 97 25.94 -13.54 -19.40
C GLN A 97 24.90 -12.82 -20.27
N LEU A 98 23.96 -12.11 -19.64
CA LEU A 98 22.96 -11.31 -20.34
C LEU A 98 23.61 -10.20 -21.17
N GLU A 99 24.58 -9.48 -20.58
CA GLU A 99 25.32 -8.43 -21.28
C GLU A 99 26.10 -8.96 -22.50
N ALA A 100 26.72 -10.13 -22.37
CA ALA A 100 27.41 -10.79 -23.48
C ALA A 100 26.45 -11.17 -24.63
N LEU A 101 25.26 -11.68 -24.29
CA LEU A 101 24.23 -12.03 -25.28
C LEU A 101 23.65 -10.80 -25.99
N MET A 102 23.46 -9.68 -25.28
CA MET A 102 23.00 -8.44 -25.91
C MET A 102 24.03 -7.93 -26.93
N LYS A 103 25.32 -8.00 -26.60
CA LYS A 103 26.39 -7.61 -27.51
C LYS A 103 26.44 -8.47 -28.77
N THR A 104 26.29 -9.78 -28.64
CA THR A 104 26.27 -10.67 -29.82
C THR A 104 25.06 -10.43 -30.71
N LEU A 105 23.89 -10.13 -30.13
CA LEU A 105 22.70 -9.77 -30.89
C LEU A 105 22.86 -8.46 -31.65
N GLU A 106 23.52 -7.46 -31.06
CA GLU A 106 23.84 -6.21 -31.74
C GLU A 106 24.79 -6.41 -32.92
N ASP A 107 25.83 -7.22 -32.75
CA ASP A 107 26.78 -7.53 -33.82
C ASP A 107 26.11 -8.32 -34.96
N SER A 108 25.25 -9.28 -34.62
CA SER A 108 24.44 -10.01 -35.60
C SER A 108 23.47 -9.09 -36.34
N ARG A 109 22.85 -8.13 -35.66
CA ARG A 109 21.95 -7.15 -36.27
C ARG A 109 22.68 -6.27 -37.29
N LYS A 110 23.87 -5.75 -36.94
CA LYS A 110 24.68 -4.94 -37.86
C LYS A 110 25.06 -5.71 -39.13
N LYS A 111 25.49 -6.96 -38.98
CA LYS A 111 25.78 -7.85 -40.14
C LYS A 111 24.57 -8.05 -41.04
N LEU A 112 23.37 -8.14 -40.45
CA LEU A 112 22.13 -8.30 -41.22
C LEU A 112 21.78 -7.02 -42.01
N ASP A 113 22.04 -5.86 -41.43
CA ASP A 113 21.84 -4.56 -42.10
C ASP A 113 22.85 -4.38 -43.26
N GLU A 114 24.11 -4.78 -43.08
CA GLU A 114 25.14 -4.80 -44.13
C GLU A 114 24.79 -5.76 -45.29
N LEU A 115 24.26 -6.95 -44.97
CA LEU A 115 23.82 -7.90 -46.00
C LEU A 115 22.60 -7.41 -46.78
N LYS A 116 21.70 -6.66 -46.15
CA LYS A 116 20.55 -6.05 -46.81
C LYS A 116 20.97 -4.94 -47.77
N SER A 117 21.91 -4.07 -47.39
CA SER A 117 22.42 -3.04 -48.30
C SER A 117 23.15 -3.62 -49.52
N MET A 118 23.78 -4.79 -49.37
CA MET A 118 24.41 -5.51 -50.49
C MET A 118 23.41 -6.20 -51.45
N GLN A 119 22.17 -6.44 -51.02
CA GLN A 119 21.14 -7.05 -51.87
C GLN A 119 20.30 -6.02 -52.65
N GLU A 120 20.27 -4.76 -52.21
CA GLU A 120 19.56 -3.67 -52.91
C GLU A 120 20.37 -3.02 -54.06
N GLU A 121 21.69 -3.29 -54.15
CA GLU A 121 22.58 -2.77 -55.20
C GLU A 121 22.81 -3.74 -56.39
N LYS A 122 22.07 -4.86 -56.48
CA LYS A 122 22.08 -5.80 -57.62
C LYS A 122 20.76 -5.83 -58.37
#